data_AF-A0A2C5PDH2-F1
#
_entry.id   AF-A0A2C5PDH2-F1
#
_cell.length_a   1.000
_cell.length_b   1.000
_cell.length_c   1.000
_cell.angle_alpha   90.00
_cell.angle_beta   90.00
_cell.angle_gamma   90.00
#
_symmetry.space_group_name_H-M   'P 1'
#
loop_
_entity.id
_entity.type
_entity.pdbx_description
1 polymer ?
#
loop_
_entity_poly.entity_id
_entity_poly.type
_entity_poly.pdbx_seq_one_letter_code
_entity_poly.pdbx_strand_id
1 'polypeptide(L)'
;TKVEGTKTWKDGNTKDRPEMIKVDLLQNGKVIATKEVSAADKWKYAFTELAAYDENGVAYKYEVREQPVNGYKSEVKGYDITNTKVGETKVEGTKTWKDGNATNRPTTIKVDLLQ
;
A
#
# COMPACT_ATOMS: atom_id res chain seq x y z
N THR A 1 -8.29 12.27 21.47
CA THR A 1 -8.09 10.87 21.03
C THR A 1 -6.69 10.69 20.47
N LYS A 2 -6.15 9.47 20.51
CA LYS A 2 -4.91 9.12 19.81
C LYS A 2 -5.12 7.85 19.00
N VAL A 3 -4.41 7.73 17.89
CA VAL A 3 -4.32 6.53 17.07
C VAL A 3 -2.86 6.14 17.00
N GLU A 4 -2.53 4.93 17.46
CA GLU A 4 -1.17 4.40 17.43
C GLU A 4 -1.18 2.97 16.91
N GLY A 5 -0.11 2.61 16.22
CA GLY A 5 0.00 1.30 15.59
C GLY A 5 1.44 0.92 15.35
N THR A 6 1.63 -0.36 15.05
CA THR A 6 2.92 -0.95 14.74
C THR A 6 2.92 -1.51 13.33
N LYS A 7 4.08 -1.46 12.68
CA LYS A 7 4.32 -2.06 11.37
C LYS A 7 5.12 -3.35 11.54
N THR A 8 4.53 -4.43 11.06
CA THR A 8 5.15 -5.76 11.01
C THR A 8 5.48 -6.13 9.57
N TRP A 9 6.63 -6.76 9.37
CA TRP A 9 7.10 -7.26 8.08
C TRP A 9 7.11 -8.80 8.10
N LYS A 10 6.42 -9.42 7.14
CA LYS A 10 6.39 -10.86 6.85
C LYS A 10 7.11 -11.10 5.52
N ASP A 11 8.43 -10.96 5.53
CA ASP A 11 9.31 -11.08 4.36
C ASP A 11 10.44 -12.10 4.52
N GLY A 12 10.57 -12.74 5.68
CA GLY A 12 11.63 -13.70 5.97
C GLY A 12 13.03 -13.08 6.09
N ASN A 13 13.31 -11.94 5.46
CA ASN A 13 14.56 -11.18 5.59
C ASN A 13 14.33 -9.66 5.42
N THR A 14 15.34 -8.85 5.75
CA THR A 14 15.26 -7.38 5.71
C THR A 14 15.75 -6.74 4.40
N LYS A 15 16.25 -7.53 3.43
CA LYS A 15 17.06 -7.02 2.31
C LYS A 15 16.28 -6.12 1.36
N ASP A 16 15.00 -6.41 1.16
CA ASP A 16 14.15 -5.69 0.20
C ASP A 16 13.20 -4.68 0.87
N ARG A 17 13.40 -4.41 2.17
CA ARG A 17 12.55 -3.45 2.88
C ARG A 17 12.87 -2.04 2.39
N PRO A 18 11.85 -1.21 2.12
CA PRO A 18 12.09 0.20 1.88
C PRO A 18 12.65 0.87 3.13
N GLU A 19 13.35 1.98 2.96
CA GLU A 19 13.88 2.77 4.09
C GLU A 19 12.74 3.36 4.95
N MET A 20 11.61 3.62 4.32
CA MET A 20 10.44 4.25 4.92
C MET A 20 9.14 3.81 4.25
N ILE A 21 8.05 3.90 4.99
CA ILE A 21 6.68 3.77 4.48
C ILE A 21 5.89 5.04 4.79
N LYS A 22 4.79 5.24 4.09
CA LYS A 22 3.83 6.31 4.36
C LYS A 22 2.54 5.72 4.90
N VAL A 23 2.16 6.14 6.10
CA VAL A 23 0.90 5.75 6.74
C VAL A 23 -0.02 6.97 6.76
N ASP A 24 -1.16 6.83 6.10
CA ASP A 24 -2.22 7.81 6.07
C ASP A 24 -3.19 7.56 7.23
N LEU A 25 -3.56 8.63 7.94
CA LEU A 25 -4.68 8.64 8.89
C LEU A 25 -5.92 9.13 8.16
N LEU A 26 -6.97 8.33 8.20
CA LEU A 26 -8.27 8.65 7.65
C LEU A 26 -9.23 9.00 8.78
N GLN A 27 -9.99 10.08 8.59
CA GLN A 27 -11.12 10.47 9.42
C GLN A 27 -12.37 10.39 8.53
N ASN A 28 -13.33 9.54 8.91
CA ASN A 28 -14.55 9.29 8.13
C ASN A 28 -14.27 9.00 6.64
N GLY A 29 -13.21 8.22 6.37
CA GLY A 29 -12.80 7.85 5.01
C GLY A 29 -11.98 8.89 4.23
N LYS A 30 -11.71 10.08 4.82
CA LYS A 30 -10.86 11.11 4.20
C LYS A 30 -9.49 11.15 4.85
N VAL A 31 -8.43 11.19 4.04
CA VAL A 31 -7.06 11.39 4.55
C VAL A 31 -6.94 12.78 5.18
N ILE A 32 -6.52 12.83 6.44
CA ILE A 32 -6.32 14.08 7.19
C ILE A 32 -4.86 14.31 7.59
N ALA A 33 -4.05 13.25 7.62
CA ALA A 33 -2.63 13.33 7.92
C ALA A 33 -1.89 12.15 7.27
N THR A 34 -0.61 12.34 6.99
CA THR A 34 0.31 11.28 6.54
C THR A 34 1.54 11.32 7.43
N LYS A 35 2.02 10.14 7.84
CA LYS A 35 3.24 9.98 8.63
C LYS A 35 4.21 9.06 7.92
N GLU A 36 5.45 9.50 7.85
CA GLU A 36 6.56 8.69 7.39
C GLU A 36 7.07 7.85 8.56
N VAL A 37 7.26 6.55 8.32
CA VAL A 37 7.66 5.59 9.35
C VAL A 37 8.81 4.77 8.82
N SER A 38 9.88 4.69 9.60
CA SER A 38 11.13 4.05 9.20
C SER A 38 11.60 3.01 10.22
N ALA A 39 12.72 2.37 9.92
CA ALA A 39 13.43 1.53 10.88
C ALA A 39 13.93 2.32 12.11
N ALA A 40 14.25 3.61 11.96
CA ALA A 40 14.67 4.48 13.07
C ALA A 40 13.55 4.66 14.10
N ASP A 41 12.30 4.70 13.63
CA ASP A 41 11.09 4.76 14.47
C ASP A 41 10.71 3.40 15.05
N LYS A 42 11.55 2.38 14.85
CA LYS A 42 11.27 0.97 15.16
C LYS A 42 9.96 0.50 14.55
N TRP A 43 9.60 1.03 13.37
CA TRP A 43 8.35 0.71 12.67
C TRP A 43 7.10 1.00 13.52
N LYS A 44 7.14 2.03 14.38
CA LYS A 44 6.00 2.47 15.19
C LYS A 44 5.56 3.87 14.79
N TYR A 45 4.27 4.13 14.91
CA TYR A 45 3.72 5.44 14.62
C TYR A 45 2.56 5.78 15.53
N ALA A 46 2.36 7.08 15.72
CA ALA A 46 1.26 7.63 16.49
C ALA A 46 0.82 8.96 15.90
N PHE A 47 -0.49 9.16 15.89
CA PHE A 47 -1.20 10.41 15.63
C PHE A 47 -1.88 10.84 16.93
N THR A 48 -1.46 11.98 17.45
CA THR A 48 -1.94 12.56 18.71
C THR A 48 -2.90 13.72 18.44
N GLU A 49 -3.57 14.19 19.50
CA GLU A 49 -4.41 15.41 19.43
C GLU A 49 -5.60 15.31 18.45
N LEU A 50 -6.13 14.11 18.25
CA LEU A 50 -7.28 13.88 17.37
C LEU A 50 -8.59 14.24 18.09
N ALA A 51 -9.45 15.01 17.43
CA ALA A 51 -10.80 15.29 17.92
C ALA A 51 -11.62 14.00 18.01
N ALA A 52 -12.40 13.80 19.07
CA ALA A 52 -13.22 12.60 19.21
C ALA A 52 -14.58 12.73 18.48
N TYR A 53 -15.10 13.96 18.38
CA TYR A 53 -16.42 14.26 17.87
C TYR A 53 -16.38 15.48 16.94
N ASP A 54 -17.32 15.53 16.00
CA ASP A 54 -17.56 16.71 15.16
C ASP A 54 -18.35 17.80 15.90
N GLU A 55 -18.63 18.91 15.21
CA GLU A 55 -19.39 20.06 15.76
C GLU A 55 -20.82 19.70 16.19
N ASN A 56 -21.38 18.61 15.66
CA ASN A 56 -22.71 18.10 15.97
C ASN A 56 -22.70 17.02 17.07
N GLY A 57 -21.52 16.69 17.63
CA GLY A 57 -21.36 15.65 18.63
C GLY A 57 -21.32 14.22 18.07
N VAL A 58 -21.16 14.03 16.75
CA VAL A 58 -21.03 12.70 16.12
C VAL A 58 -19.58 12.23 16.23
N ALA A 59 -19.37 11.00 16.68
CA ALA A 59 -18.03 10.45 16.85
C ALA A 59 -17.30 10.28 15.51
N TYR A 60 -16.05 10.72 15.45
CA TYR A 60 -15.20 10.48 14.29
C TYR A 60 -14.76 9.02 14.24
N LYS A 61 -14.89 8.41 13.05
CA LYS A 61 -14.28 7.12 12.75
C LYS A 61 -12.86 7.35 12.23
N TYR A 62 -11.88 6.79 12.94
CA TYR A 62 -10.48 6.81 12.51
C TYR A 62 -10.06 5.46 11.96
N GLU A 63 -9.32 5.50 10.84
CA GLU A 63 -8.75 4.34 10.17
C GLU A 63 -7.34 4.69 9.72
N VAL A 64 -6.49 3.68 9.55
CA VAL A 64 -5.15 3.87 9.01
C VAL A 64 -5.02 3.12 7.69
N ARG A 65 -4.24 3.67 6.78
CA ARG A 65 -3.93 3.03 5.50
C ARG A 65 -2.46 3.20 5.20
N GLU A 66 -1.81 2.14 4.75
CA GLU A 66 -0.48 2.28 4.16
C GLU A 66 -0.59 2.64 2.68
N GLN A 67 0.26 3.55 2.22
CA GLN A 67 0.45 3.76 0.79
C GLN A 67 1.10 2.52 0.15
N PRO A 68 0.87 2.24 -1.14
CA PRO A 68 1.42 1.06 -1.79
C PRO A 68 2.94 0.96 -1.62
N VAL A 69 3.42 -0.18 -1.13
CA VAL A 69 4.84 -0.50 -1.04
C VAL A 69 5.15 -1.55 -2.11
N ASN A 70 6.10 -1.23 -3.01
CA ASN A 70 6.42 -2.11 -4.13
C ASN A 70 6.86 -3.51 -3.66
N GLY A 71 6.31 -4.57 -4.24
CA GLY A 71 6.62 -5.96 -3.89
C GLY A 71 6.00 -6.46 -2.57
N TYR A 72 5.10 -5.69 -1.95
CA TYR A 72 4.44 -6.05 -0.71
C TYR A 72 2.92 -5.91 -0.77
N LYS A 73 2.23 -6.86 -0.13
CA LYS A 73 0.79 -6.79 0.14
C LYS A 73 0.59 -6.32 1.57
N SER A 74 -0.14 -5.23 1.74
CA SER A 74 -0.44 -4.64 3.04
C SER A 74 -1.79 -5.13 3.59
N GLU A 75 -1.85 -5.40 4.89
CA GLU A 75 -3.05 -5.76 5.63
C GLU A 75 -3.11 -4.91 6.91
N VAL A 76 -4.26 -4.30 7.20
CA VAL A 76 -4.48 -3.49 8.39
C VAL A 76 -5.44 -4.22 9.34
N LYS A 77 -5.04 -4.38 10.60
CA LYS A 77 -5.88 -4.96 11.67
C LYS A 77 -5.97 -3.97 12.82
N GLY A 78 -7.13 -3.32 12.96
CA GLY A 78 -7.27 -2.17 13.83
C GLY A 78 -6.38 -1.03 13.33
N TYR A 79 -5.26 -0.81 14.00
CA TYR A 79 -4.22 0.16 13.59
C TYR A 79 -2.86 -0.48 13.32
N ASP A 80 -2.73 -1.79 13.50
CA ASP A 80 -1.48 -2.48 13.15
C ASP A 80 -1.47 -2.81 11.67
N ILE A 81 -0.31 -2.60 11.05
CA ILE A 81 -0.10 -2.82 9.61
C ILE A 81 0.86 -3.99 9.45
N THR A 82 0.51 -4.95 8.60
CA THR A 82 1.37 -6.08 8.22
C THR A 82 1.67 -6.02 6.73
N ASN A 83 2.94 -5.94 6.36
CA ASN A 83 3.37 -6.16 4.98
C ASN A 83 3.84 -7.59 4.79
N THR A 84 3.22 -8.29 3.85
CA THR A 84 3.67 -9.61 3.40
C THR A 84 4.36 -9.47 2.06
N LYS A 85 5.58 -10.00 1.93
CA LYS A 85 6.29 -10.00 0.65
C LYS A 85 5.45 -10.78 -0.36
N VAL A 86 5.10 -10.14 -1.47
CA VAL A 86 4.47 -10.84 -2.60
C VAL A 86 5.59 -11.58 -3.30
N GLY A 87 5.48 -12.91 -3.39
CA GLY A 87 6.41 -13.67 -4.21
C GLY A 87 6.36 -13.13 -5.64
N GLU A 88 7.51 -12.95 -6.28
CA GLU A 88 7.55 -12.51 -7.67
C GLU A 88 6.94 -13.60 -8.57
N THR A 89 5.68 -13.45 -8.97
CA THR A 89 5.15 -14.18 -10.12
C THR A 89 5.56 -13.41 -11.37
N LYS A 90 6.66 -13.84 -11.99
CA LYS A 90 7.08 -13.35 -13.30
C LYS A 90 6.04 -13.79 -14.35
N VAL A 91 5.29 -12.85 -14.90
CA VAL A 91 4.35 -13.11 -15.99
C VAL A 91 4.98 -12.64 -17.30
N GLU A 92 5.31 -13.58 -18.18
CA GLU A 92 5.87 -13.30 -19.52
C GLU A 92 4.90 -13.77 -20.59
N GLY A 93 4.73 -12.95 -21.64
CA GLY A 93 3.91 -13.26 -22.80
C GLY A 93 4.64 -12.91 -24.08
N THR A 94 4.64 -13.81 -25.05
CA THR A 94 5.17 -13.54 -26.40
C THR A 94 4.00 -13.28 -27.35
N LYS A 95 4.02 -12.15 -28.07
CA LYS A 95 3.08 -11.92 -29.16
C LYS A 95 3.57 -12.65 -30.42
N THR A 96 2.80 -13.63 -30.87
CA THR A 96 3.02 -14.28 -32.17
C THR A 96 1.92 -13.87 -33.15
N TRP A 97 2.30 -13.44 -34.35
CA TRP A 97 1.38 -13.18 -35.45
C TRP A 97 1.35 -14.39 -36.38
N LYS A 98 0.16 -14.97 -36.64
CA LYS A 98 -0.06 -16.05 -37.63
C LYS A 98 -0.79 -15.48 -38.85
N ASP A 99 -0.20 -14.49 -39.48
CA ASP A 99 -0.80 -13.69 -40.56
C ASP A 99 -0.17 -13.97 -41.94
N GLY A 100 0.64 -15.01 -42.08
CA GLY A 100 1.29 -15.35 -43.35
C GLY A 100 2.31 -14.29 -43.81
N ASN A 101 2.91 -13.53 -42.89
CA ASN A 101 3.88 -12.47 -43.17
C ASN A 101 3.28 -11.21 -43.82
N ALA A 102 2.09 -10.82 -43.34
CA ALA A 102 1.44 -9.60 -43.77
C ALA A 102 2.29 -8.34 -43.44
N THR A 103 2.28 -7.35 -44.34
CA THR A 103 3.08 -6.11 -44.22
C THR A 103 2.40 -5.01 -43.41
N ASN A 104 1.12 -5.17 -43.08
CA ASN A 104 0.28 -4.16 -42.42
C ASN A 104 0.13 -4.37 -40.90
N ARG A 105 1.22 -4.75 -40.22
CA ARG A 105 1.20 -4.98 -38.77
C ARG A 105 1.15 -3.65 -38.00
N PRO A 106 0.39 -3.57 -36.89
CA PRO A 106 0.50 -2.43 -35.99
C PRO A 106 1.91 -2.39 -35.39
N THR A 107 2.48 -1.19 -35.28
CA THR A 107 3.82 -0.97 -34.70
C THR A 107 3.84 -1.17 -33.18
N THR A 108 2.67 -1.10 -32.53
CA THR A 108 2.52 -1.25 -31.08
C THR A 108 1.27 -2.06 -30.74
N ILE A 109 1.34 -2.83 -29.66
CA ILE A 109 0.20 -3.49 -29.03
C ILE A 109 0.10 -3.05 -27.57
N LYS A 110 -1.12 -3.00 -27.03
CA LYS A 110 -1.38 -2.88 -25.59
C LYS A 110 -1.80 -4.25 -25.06
N VAL A 111 -1.28 -4.63 -23.91
CA VAL A 111 -1.63 -5.88 -23.22
C VAL A 111 -1.92 -5.52 -21.78
N ASP A 112 -3.08 -5.94 -21.29
CA ASP A 112 -3.48 -5.78 -19.90
C ASP A 112 -3.37 -7.13 -19.19
N LEU A 113 -2.72 -7.15 -18.03
CA LEU A 113 -2.74 -8.29 -17.14
C LEU A 113 -3.98 -8.18 -16.26
N LEU A 114 -4.94 -9.08 -16.45
CA LEU A 114 -6.14 -9.17 -15.62
C LEU A 114 -5.94 -10.20 -14.51
N GLN A 115 -6.47 -9.92 -13.32
CA GLN A 115 -6.46 -10.80 -12.15
C GLN A 115 -7.76 -11.59 -12.05
#